data_AF-A0A6A4M8Q3-F1
#
_entry.id   AF-A0A6A4M8Q3-F1
#
_cell.length_a   1.000
_cell.length_b   1.000
_cell.length_c   1.000
_cell.angle_alpha   90.00
_cell.angle_beta   90.00
_cell.angle_gamma   90.00
#
_symmetry.space_group_name_H-M   'P 1'
#
loop_
_entity.id
_entity.type
_entity.pdbx_description
1 polymer ?
#
loop_
_entity_poly.entity_id
_entity_poly.type
_entity_poly.pdbx_seq_one_letter_code
_entity_poly.pdbx_strand_id
1 'polypeptide(L)'
;MDWEEYVSEIASDIVKEQSPKRLFQVRGKIYELLINCIPPEIVLKRLLFELLKKLDAELKHEVCHWAAYYVSLFRCFKYAFLR
;
A
#
# COMPACT_ATOMS: atom_id res chain seq x y z
N MET A 1 -3.78 -18.66 0.67
CA MET A 1 -3.64 -17.56 -0.30
C MET A 1 -2.30 -16.93 -0.04
N ASP A 2 -1.49 -16.72 -1.06
CA ASP A 2 -0.20 -16.05 -0.90
C ASP A 2 -0.45 -14.57 -0.56
N TRP A 3 0.40 -13.97 0.26
CA TRP A 3 0.26 -12.57 0.67
C TRP A 3 0.37 -11.61 -0.54
N GLU A 4 1.11 -12.01 -1.57
CA GLU A 4 1.23 -11.26 -2.82
C GLU A 4 -0.10 -11.17 -3.58
N GLU A 5 -0.85 -12.28 -3.64
CA GLU A 5 -2.18 -12.32 -4.25
C GLU A 5 -3.16 -11.45 -3.46
N TYR A 6 -3.06 -11.48 -2.13
CA TYR A 6 -3.90 -10.66 -1.26
C TYR A 6 -3.66 -9.16 -1.48
N VAL A 7 -2.41 -8.74 -1.67
CA VAL A 7 -2.08 -7.35 -2.03
C VAL A 7 -2.63 -6.97 -3.41
N SER A 8 -2.63 -7.89 -4.38
CA SER A 8 -3.26 -7.65 -5.70
C SER A 8 -4.77 -7.48 -5.60
N GLU A 9 -5.43 -8.25 -4.74
CA GLU A 9 -6.85 -8.07 -4.43
C GLU A 9 -7.11 -6.69 -3.81
N ILE A 10 -6.31 -6.28 -2.82
CA ILE A 10 -6.40 -4.95 -2.21
C ILE A 10 -6.25 -3.84 -3.26
N ALA A 11 -5.28 -3.96 -4.17
CA ALA A 11 -5.10 -2.99 -5.25
C ALA A 11 -6.34 -2.90 -6.16
N SER A 12 -6.93 -4.06 -6.48
CA SER A 12 -8.17 -4.14 -7.26
C SER A 12 -9.34 -3.45 -6.55
N ASP A 13 -9.43 -3.65 -5.24
CA ASP A 13 -10.48 -3.08 -4.41
C ASP A 13 -10.41 -1.56 -4.32
N ILE A 14 -9.20 -1.02 -4.22
CA ILE A 14 -8.94 0.43 -4.19
C ILE A 14 -9.34 1.08 -5.52
N VAL A 15 -8.99 0.46 -6.65
CA VAL A 15 -9.32 0.99 -7.98
C VAL A 15 -10.81 0.87 -8.28
N LYS A 16 -11.45 -0.21 -7.81
CA LYS A 16 -12.86 -0.48 -8.07
C LYS A 16 -13.80 0.49 -7.33
N GLU A 17 -13.49 0.85 -6.09
CA GLU A 17 -14.37 1.70 -5.28
C GLU A 17 -13.58 2.54 -4.28
N GLN A 18 -13.72 3.87 -4.39
CA GLN A 18 -13.07 4.85 -3.51
C GLN A 18 -14.05 5.44 -2.48
N SER A 19 -14.85 4.59 -1.83
CA SER A 19 -15.78 5.00 -0.78
C SER A 19 -15.16 4.88 0.63
N PRO A 20 -15.64 5.65 1.64
CA PRO A 20 -15.16 5.52 3.02
C PRO A 20 -15.35 4.10 3.58
N LYS A 21 -16.42 3.41 3.17
CA LYS A 21 -16.69 2.02 3.56
C LYS A 21 -15.64 1.09 2.99
N ARG A 22 -15.27 1.25 1.71
CA ARG A 22 -14.23 0.42 1.08
C ARG A 22 -12.86 0.69 1.69
N LEU A 23 -12.54 1.95 1.99
CA LEU A 23 -11.30 2.33 2.67
C LEU A 23 -11.17 1.65 4.04
N PHE A 24 -12.25 1.59 4.83
CA PHE A 24 -12.26 0.89 6.11
C PHE A 24 -11.95 -0.61 5.95
N GLN A 25 -12.55 -1.26 4.94
CA GLN A 25 -12.30 -2.67 4.64
C GLN A 25 -10.85 -2.92 4.21
N VAL A 26 -10.33 -2.10 3.28
CA VAL A 26 -8.94 -2.16 2.83
C VAL A 26 -7.97 -2.01 4.01
N ARG A 27 -8.25 -1.10 4.93
CA ARG A 27 -7.44 -0.94 6.16
C ARG A 27 -7.40 -2.23 6.99
N GLY A 28 -8.53 -2.93 7.13
CA GLY A 28 -8.59 -4.24 7.79
C GLY A 28 -7.68 -5.27 7.11
N LYS A 29 -7.75 -5.37 5.78
CA LYS A 29 -6.89 -6.28 5.00
C LYS A 29 -5.40 -5.96 5.17
N ILE A 30 -5.04 -4.67 5.22
CA ILE A 30 -3.65 -4.26 5.47
C ILE A 30 -3.22 -4.66 6.89
N TYR A 31 -4.08 -4.53 7.90
CA TYR A 31 -3.74 -4.99 9.26
C TYR A 31 -3.52 -6.49 9.34
N GLU A 32 -4.27 -7.30 8.60
CA GLU A 32 -4.02 -8.75 8.53
C GLU A 32 -2.61 -9.05 7.99
N LEU A 33 -2.15 -8.34 6.96
CA LEU A 33 -0.78 -8.49 6.43
C LEU A 33 0.27 -8.14 7.51
N LEU A 34 0.04 -7.08 8.29
CA LEU A 34 0.95 -6.67 9.36
C LEU A 34 0.97 -7.67 10.53
N ILE A 35 -0.18 -8.21 10.91
CA ILE A 35 -0.30 -9.24 11.96
C ILE A 35 0.45 -10.52 11.55
N ASN A 36 0.43 -10.85 10.26
CA ASN A 36 1.20 -11.96 9.69
C ASN A 36 2.70 -11.64 9.51
N CYS A 37 3.21 -10.63 10.22
CA CYS A 37 4.63 -10.24 10.24
C CYS A 37 5.21 -9.85 8.87
N ILE A 38 4.38 -9.38 7.93
CA ILE A 38 4.87 -8.91 6.64
C ILE A 38 5.34 -7.46 6.80
N PRO A 39 6.62 -7.17 6.46
CA PRO A 39 7.14 -5.82 6.62
C PRO A 39 6.32 -4.78 5.85
N PRO A 40 5.94 -3.66 6.48
CA PRO A 40 5.10 -2.63 5.85
C PRO A 40 5.75 -2.03 4.60
N GLU A 41 7.08 -1.95 4.55
CA GLU A 41 7.83 -1.49 3.37
C GLU A 41 7.62 -2.41 2.15
N ILE A 42 7.48 -3.72 2.38
CA ILE A 42 7.25 -4.70 1.33
C ILE A 42 5.80 -4.60 0.85
N VAL A 43 4.85 -4.50 1.78
CA VAL A 43 3.42 -4.31 1.47
C VAL A 43 3.21 -3.05 0.63
N LEU A 44 3.77 -1.91 1.06
CA LEU A 44 3.67 -0.63 0.33
C LEU A 44 4.26 -0.69 -1.07
N LYS A 45 5.47 -1.26 -1.21
CA LYS A 45 6.11 -1.41 -2.53
C LYS A 45 5.27 -2.29 -3.44
N ARG A 46 4.82 -3.45 -2.97
CA ARG A 46 4.04 -4.36 -3.80
C ARG A 46 2.68 -3.77 -4.18
N LEU A 47 2.02 -3.10 -3.24
CA LEU A 47 0.76 -2.40 -3.49
C LEU A 47 0.93 -1.31 -4.57
N LEU A 48 2.00 -0.51 -4.49
CA LEU A 48 2.33 0.47 -5.52
C LEU A 48 2.50 -0.20 -6.90
N PHE A 49 3.27 -1.29 -6.99
CA PHE A 49 3.47 -2.01 -8.25
C PHE A 49 2.14 -2.50 -8.85
N GLU A 50 1.23 -3.04 -8.04
CA GLU A 50 -0.07 -3.50 -8.54
C GLU A 50 -0.98 -2.34 -8.95
N LEU A 51 -0.94 -1.20 -8.25
CA LEU A 51 -1.68 0.00 -8.64
C LEU A 51 -1.16 0.59 -9.95
N LEU A 52 0.16 0.67 -10.15
CA LEU A 52 0.77 1.20 -11.38
C LEU A 52 0.43 0.37 -12.63
N LYS A 53 0.08 -0.90 -12.49
CA LYS A 53 -0.41 -1.74 -13.60
C LYS A 53 -1.85 -1.40 -14.00
N LYS A 54 -2.64 -0.82 -13.10
CA LYS A 54 -4.08 -0.60 -13.26
C LYS A 54 -4.48 0.86 -13.49
N LEU A 55 -3.59 1.80 -13.16
CA LEU A 55 -3.84 3.24 -13.28
C LEU A 55 -3.40 3.81 -14.63
N ASP A 56 -4.00 4.95 -15.00
CA ASP A 56 -3.62 5.76 -16.16
C ASP A 56 -2.33 6.56 -15.92
N ALA A 57 -1.65 6.96 -16.98
CA ALA A 57 -0.32 7.57 -16.92
C ALA A 57 -0.26 8.86 -16.06
N GLU A 58 -1.33 9.66 -16.06
CA GLU A 58 -1.44 10.87 -15.25
C GLU A 58 -1.45 10.56 -13.75
N LEU A 59 -2.28 9.60 -13.33
CA LEU A 59 -2.38 9.16 -11.94
C LEU A 59 -1.12 8.43 -11.45
N LYS A 60 -0.38 7.76 -12.34
CA LYS A 60 0.87 7.08 -11.97
C LYS A 60 1.89 8.05 -11.37
N HIS A 61 2.01 9.25 -11.92
CA HIS A 61 2.95 10.25 -11.40
C HIS A 61 2.59 10.67 -9.98
N GLU A 62 1.33 10.99 -9.74
CA GLU A 62 0.85 11.39 -8.40
C GLU A 62 1.00 10.26 -7.38
N VAL A 63 0.59 9.05 -7.74
CA VAL A 63 0.67 7.89 -6.84
C VAL A 63 2.11 7.53 -6.51
N CYS A 64 3.04 7.63 -7.48
CA CYS A 64 4.46 7.47 -7.22
C CYS A 64 5.01 8.53 -6.27
N HIS A 65 4.62 9.80 -6.43
CA HIS A 65 5.03 10.89 -5.55
C HIS A 65 4.61 10.62 -4.10
N TRP A 66 3.32 10.31 -3.88
CA TRP A 66 2.81 9.99 -2.55
C TRP A 66 3.45 8.75 -1.95
N ALA A 67 3.64 7.69 -2.74
CA ALA A 67 4.31 6.48 -2.27
C ALA A 67 5.76 6.76 -1.82
N ALA A 68 6.52 7.56 -2.57
CA ALA A 68 7.86 7.97 -2.19
C ALA A 68 7.86 8.78 -0.88
N TYR A 69 6.90 9.69 -0.72
CA TYR A 69 6.73 10.46 0.51
C TYR A 69 6.47 9.55 1.73
N TYR A 70 5.48 8.65 1.67
CA TYR A 70 5.17 7.76 2.79
C TYR A 70 6.29 6.78 3.13
N VAL A 71 7.02 6.25 2.12
CA VAL A 71 8.18 5.38 2.36
C VAL A 71 9.32 6.13 3.03
N SER A 72 9.58 7.39 2.61
CA SER A 72 10.60 8.22 3.25
C SER A 72 10.26 8.54 4.70
N LEU A 73 8.99 8.83 4.99
CA LEU A 73 8.50 9.05 6.35
C LEU A 73 8.73 7.80 7.22
N PHE A 74 8.40 6.62 6.70
CA PHE A 74 8.61 5.36 7.41
C PHE A 74 10.08 5.11 7.74
N ARG A 75 10.98 5.45 6.81
CA ARG A 75 12.43 5.39 7.02
C ARG A 75 12.88 6.37 8.09
N CYS A 76 12.51 7.64 7.98
CA CYS A 76 12.85 8.65 8.99
C CYS A 76 12.34 8.27 10.38
N PHE A 77 11.13 7.72 10.49
CA PHE A 77 10.56 7.27 11.76
C PHE A 77 11.38 6.13 12.38
N LYS A 78 11.82 5.15 11.57
CA LYS A 78 12.75 4.10 12.03
C LYS A 78 14.06 4.69 12.55
N TYR A 79 14.67 5.64 11.82
CA TYR A 79 15.95 6.25 12.22
C TYR A 79 15.83 7.17 13.44
N ALA A 80 14.68 7.81 13.65
CA ALA A 80 14.44 8.67 14.79
C ALA A 80 14.22 7.89 16.10
N PHE A 81 13.72 6.65 16.03
CA PHE A 81 13.50 5.79 17.20
C PHE A 81 14.64 4.81 17.50
N LEU A 82 15.55 4.59 16.54
CA LEU A 82 16.74 3.73 16.70
C LEU A 82 18.01 4.50 17.11
N ARG A 83 17.86 5.76 17.55
CA ARG A 83 18.92 6.58 18.14
C ARG A 83 18.53 6.99 19.55
#